data_AF-G2EG05-F1
#
_entry.id   AF-G2EG05-F1
#
_cell.length_a   1.000
_cell.length_b   1.000
_cell.length_c   1.000
_cell.angle_alpha   90.00
_cell.angle_beta   90.00
_cell.angle_gamma   90.00
#
_symmetry.space_group_name_H-M   'P 1'
#
loop_
_entity.id
_entity.type
_entity.pdbx_description
1 polymer ?
#
loop_
_entity_poly.entity_id
_entity_poly.type
_entity_poly.pdbx_seq_one_letter_code
_entity_poly.pdbx_strand_id
1 'polypeptide(L)' 'MGVDYKQMNAFHIKRLADFLTSNNYKNVEYIPTQNKGYRANGVRHPHSWSIVDKEELLQWMLQE' A
#
# COMPACT_ATOMS: atom_id res chain seq x y z
N MET A 1 14.76 3.27 14.74
CA MET A 1 15.50 3.77 13.56
C MET A 1 14.73 3.32 12.33
N GLY A 2 14.20 4.24 11.54
CA GLY A 2 13.50 3.93 10.28
C GLY A 2 14.44 4.09 9.09
N VAL A 3 14.27 3.29 8.06
CA VAL A 3 14.89 3.55 6.74
C VAL A 3 14.26 4.81 6.14
N ASP A 4 15.08 5.65 5.49
CA ASP A 4 14.58 6.81 4.76
C ASP A 4 13.63 6.35 3.64
N TYR A 5 12.57 7.12 3.39
CA TYR A 5 11.56 6.75 2.40
C TYR A 5 12.19 6.51 1.02
N LYS A 6 13.20 7.30 0.64
CA LYS A 6 13.90 7.16 -0.64
C LYS A 6 14.68 5.85 -0.79
N GLN A 7 14.94 5.14 0.31
CA GLN A 7 15.61 3.85 0.32
C GLN A 7 14.62 2.67 0.32
N MET A 8 13.30 2.93 0.40
CA MET A 8 12.28 1.90 0.45
C MET A 8 11.85 1.46 -0.95
N ASN A 9 11.49 0.18 -1.09
CA ASN A 9 10.87 -0.35 -2.31
C ASN A 9 9.65 0.48 -2.74
N ALA A 10 8.86 0.97 -1.78
CA ALA A 10 7.69 1.81 -2.03
C ALA A 10 8.02 3.08 -2.85
N PHE A 11 9.18 3.71 -2.59
CA PHE A 11 9.62 4.90 -3.33
C PHE A 11 10.00 4.54 -4.77
N HIS A 12 10.76 3.46 -4.96
CA HIS A 12 11.20 3.03 -6.28
C HIS A 12 10.03 2.55 -7.16
N ILE A 13 9.07 1.81 -6.57
CA ILE A 13 7.85 1.36 -7.28
C ILE A 13 7.02 2.57 -7.72
N LYS A 14 6.85 3.58 -6.87
CA LYS A 14 6.16 4.82 -7.26
C LYS A 14 6.81 5.47 -8.47
N ARG A 15 8.14 5.64 -8.43
CA ARG A 15 8.89 6.24 -9.55
C ARG A 15 8.78 5.44 -10.84
N LEU A 16 8.77 4.11 -10.75
CA LEU A 16 8.58 3.25 -11.91
C LEU A 16 7.17 3.42 -12.50
N ALA A 17 6.13 3.43 -11.66
CA ALA A 17 4.77 3.67 -12.11
C ALA A 17 4.64 5.04 -12.79
N ASP A 18 5.14 6.11 -12.15
CA ASP A 18 5.15 7.47 -12.71
C ASP A 18 5.85 7.51 -14.07
N PHE A 19 7.00 6.82 -14.20
CA PHE A 19 7.74 6.71 -15.46
C PHE A 19 6.91 6.01 -16.55
N LEU A 20 6.33 4.84 -16.26
CA LEU A 20 5.55 4.08 -17.22
C LEU A 20 4.29 4.85 -17.67
N THR A 21 3.59 5.49 -16.74
CA THR A 21 2.45 6.36 -17.06
C THR A 21 2.86 7.54 -17.94
N SER A 22 3.98 8.18 -17.64
CA SER A 22 4.51 9.30 -18.43
C SER A 22 4.96 8.90 -19.84
N ASN A 23 5.23 7.62 -20.08
CA ASN A 23 5.59 7.05 -21.38
C ASN A 23 4.39 6.40 -22.10
N ASN A 24 3.16 6.71 -21.70
CA ASN A 24 1.92 6.24 -22.33
C ASN A 24 1.76 4.71 -22.41
N TYR A 25 2.35 3.97 -21.46
CA TYR A 25 2.05 2.55 -21.31
C TYR A 25 0.59 2.38 -20.87
N LYS A 26 -0.14 1.48 -21.55
CA LYS A 26 -1.60 1.34 -21.38
C LYS A 26 -2.01 0.55 -20.15
N ASN A 27 -1.14 -0.31 -19.64
CA ASN A 27 -1.44 -1.25 -18.57
C ASN A 27 -0.55 -0.97 -17.36
N VAL A 28 -0.81 0.13 -16.66
CA VAL A 28 -0.07 0.55 -15.47
C VAL A 28 -1.07 0.86 -14.38
N GLU A 29 -0.98 0.13 -13.28
CA GLU A 29 -1.76 0.38 -12.07
C GLU A 29 -0.82 0.52 -10.88
N TYR A 30 -1.03 1.55 -10.07
CA TYR A 30 -0.26 1.79 -8.86
C TYR A 30 -1.20 1.90 -7.67
N ILE A 31 -1.11 0.93 -6.76
CA ILE A 31 -1.92 0.88 -5.54
C ILE A 31 -0.98 1.08 -4.34
N PRO A 32 -0.78 2.33 -3.88
CA PRO A 32 0.00 2.59 -2.68
C PRO A 32 -0.82 2.28 -1.42
N THR A 33 -0.13 1.81 -0.38
CA THR A 33 -0.68 1.81 0.97
C THR A 33 0.08 2.80 1.84
N GLN A 34 -0.64 3.52 2.69
CA GLN A 34 -0.08 4.52 3.60
C GLN A 34 -0.45 4.16 5.04
N ASN A 35 0.41 4.53 5.99
CA ASN A 35 0.17 4.38 7.43
C ASN A 35 -0.18 2.94 7.87
N LYS A 36 0.30 1.92 7.15
CA LYS A 36 0.14 0.50 7.51
C LYS A 36 1.22 0.03 8.46
N GLY A 37 0.91 -1.04 9.19
CA GLY A 37 1.82 -1.65 10.15
C GLY A 37 1.99 -0.81 11.42
N TYR A 38 0.89 -0.22 11.89
CA TYR A 38 0.80 0.44 13.19
C TYR A 38 -0.29 -0.24 14.01
N ARG A 39 0.00 -0.52 15.28
CA ARG A 39 -1.01 -1.02 16.23
C ARG A 39 -1.89 0.14 16.71
N ALA A 40 -3.01 -0.18 17.36
CA ALA A 40 -3.95 0.80 17.91
C ALA A 40 -3.31 1.81 18.89
N ASN A 41 -2.19 1.42 19.52
CA ASN A 41 -1.41 2.26 20.42
C ASN A 41 -0.31 3.09 19.71
N GLY A 42 -0.30 3.14 18.37
CA GLY A 42 0.67 3.91 17.59
C GLY A 42 2.05 3.24 17.42
N VAL A 43 2.27 2.06 17.98
CA VAL A 43 3.55 1.34 17.83
C VAL A 43 3.68 0.78 16.42
N ARG A 44 4.79 1.09 15.74
CA ARG A 44 5.15 0.52 14.44
C ARG A 44 5.44 -0.97 14.59
N HIS A 45 4.67 -1.77 13.89
CA HIS A 45 4.87 -3.20 13.73
C HIS A 45 4.58 -3.55 12.26
N PRO A 46 5.62 -3.64 11.39
CA PRO A 46 5.47 -3.72 9.94
C PRO A 46 4.61 -4.87 9.41
N HIS A 47 4.44 -5.95 10.19
CA HIS A 47 3.58 -7.09 9.87
C HIS A 47 2.18 -7.00 10.50
N SER A 48 1.87 -5.92 11.23
CA SER A 48 0.60 -5.71 11.92
C SER A 48 -0.37 -4.93 11.03
N TRP A 49 -0.64 -5.44 9.84
CA TRP A 49 -1.65 -4.90 8.93
C TRP A 49 -2.19 -6.01 8.02
N SER A 50 -3.43 -5.82 7.57
CA SER A 50 -4.09 -6.65 6.57
C SER A 50 -4.11 -5.89 5.24
N ILE A 51 -3.93 -6.61 4.13
CA ILE A 51 -4.17 -6.07 2.79
C ILE A 51 -5.68 -5.84 2.59
N VAL A 52 -6.49 -6.74 3.15
CA VAL A 52 -7.95 -6.71 3.04
C VAL A 52 -8.54 -5.65 3.98
N ASP A 53 -9.42 -4.81 3.42
CA ASP A 53 -10.29 -3.91 4.17
C ASP A 53 -11.36 -4.72 4.92
N LYS A 54 -11.51 -4.48 6.23
CA LYS A 54 -12.33 -5.36 7.08
C LYS A 54 -13.81 -5.15 6.82
N GLU A 55 -14.20 -3.90 6.65
CA GLU A 55 -15.57 -3.49 6.38
C GLU A 55 -16.02 -4.04 5.03
N GLU A 56 -15.20 -3.88 3.99
CA GLU A 56 -15.46 -4.45 2.67
C GLU A 56 -15.54 -5.99 2.72
N LEU A 57 -14.64 -6.65 3.44
CA LEU A 57 -14.68 -8.11 3.61
C LEU A 57 -15.98 -8.57 4.28
N LEU A 58 -16.40 -7.90 5.34
CA LEU A 58 -17.64 -8.24 6.04
C LEU A 58 -18.85 -8.03 5.12
N GLN A 59 -18.89 -6.93 4.36
CA GLN A 59 -19.95 -6.69 3.38
C GLN A 59 -19.99 -7.78 2.31
N TRP A 60 -18.83 -8.17 1.75
CA TRP A 60 -18.74 -9.24 0.77
C TRP A 60 -19.25 -10.59 1.32
N MET A 61 -18.89 -10.93 2.56
CA MET A 61 -19.35 -12.18 3.20
C MET A 61 -20.86 -12.20 3.49
N LEU A 62 -21.50 -11.03 3.61
CA LEU A 62 -22.92 -10.89 3.92
C LEU A 62 -23.80 -10.65 2.69
N GLN A 63 -23.20 -10.47 1.51
CA GLN A 63 -23.94 -10.42 0.24
C GLN A 63 -24.40 -11.84 -0.13
N GLU A 64 -25.71 -12.04 -0.28
CA GLU A 64 -26.33 -13.26 -0.84
C GLU A 64 -26.25 -13.31 -2.37
#